data_AF-A0A8B7XT53-F1
#
_entry.id   AF-A0A8B7XT53-F1
#
_cell.length_a   1.000
_cell.length_b   1.000
_cell.length_c   1.000
_cell.angle_alpha   90.00
_cell.angle_beta   90.00
_cell.angle_gamma   90.00
#
_symmetry.space_group_name_H-M   'P 1'
#
loop_
_entity.id
_entity.type
_entity.pdbx_description
1 polymer ?
#
loop_
_entity_poly.entity_id
_entity_poly.type
_entity_poly.pdbx_seq_one_letter_code
_entity_poly.pdbx_strand_id
1 'polypeptide(L)'
;MAAAMCTLSSSVSEFEDWLSKRLKEINIDDEVFGSYILGVVDTDDSTDEDKMETLMGILTEITEEPVEETCREILKRWQVSNSQTRLEKEAGKKEELSTDEKMSSIMERHASTQSKKDISSPKNNKDKQRLLARYAEVVDGESSDEEDEEEDRPTRSEGLLMAPNTNKESVDRAVREQREKQKAEHEKRREMERQQREKDRLKALERKEKEKKRTQKGERRR
;
A
#
# COMPACT_ATOMS: atom_id res chain seq x y z
N MET A 1 -5.33 -20.92 7.86
CA MET A 1 -5.29 -19.59 8.49
C MET A 1 -5.83 -19.60 9.92
N ALA A 2 -7.03 -20.10 10.22
CA ALA A 2 -7.56 -20.09 11.61
C ALA A 2 -6.77 -20.94 12.63
N ALA A 3 -6.24 -22.10 12.23
CA ALA A 3 -5.47 -22.97 13.13
C ALA A 3 -4.10 -22.37 13.51
N ALA A 4 -3.44 -21.65 12.60
CA ALA A 4 -2.12 -21.07 12.83
C ALA A 4 -2.20 -19.81 13.71
N MET A 5 -3.26 -19.00 13.55
CA MET A 5 -3.48 -17.83 14.41
C MET A 5 -3.77 -18.23 15.87
N CYS A 6 -4.44 -19.36 16.11
CA CYS A 6 -4.66 -19.88 17.47
C CYS A 6 -3.38 -20.40 18.13
N THR A 7 -2.44 -20.98 17.36
CA THR A 7 -1.16 -21.47 17.91
C THR A 7 -0.21 -20.32 18.27
N LEU A 8 -0.21 -19.22 17.51
CA LEU A 8 0.59 -18.02 17.82
C LEU A 8 0.13 -17.34 19.13
N SER A 9 -1.18 -17.17 19.29
CA SER A 9 -1.73 -16.61 20.53
C SER A 9 -1.42 -17.50 21.74
N SER A 10 -1.22 -18.81 21.52
CA SER A 10 -0.93 -19.78 22.58
C SER A 10 0.54 -19.72 23.03
N SER A 11 1.51 -19.52 22.13
CA SER A 11 2.93 -19.52 22.50
C SER A 11 3.37 -18.22 23.21
N VAL A 12 2.78 -17.09 22.83
CA VAL A 12 3.01 -15.80 23.50
C VAL A 12 2.36 -15.81 24.90
N SER A 13 1.15 -16.35 25.02
CA SER A 13 0.47 -16.51 26.31
C SER A 13 1.22 -17.44 27.26
N GLU A 14 1.81 -18.53 26.74
CA GLU A 14 2.63 -19.44 27.57
C GLU A 14 3.92 -18.79 28.07
N PHE A 15 4.54 -17.92 27.26
CA PHE A 15 5.68 -17.12 27.69
C PHE A 15 5.29 -16.08 28.74
N GLU A 16 4.17 -15.39 28.56
CA GLU A 16 3.65 -14.39 29.50
C GLU A 16 3.32 -15.00 30.87
N ASP A 17 2.66 -16.18 30.88
CA ASP A 17 2.37 -16.94 32.10
C ASP A 17 3.65 -17.36 32.84
N TRP A 18 4.69 -17.72 32.09
CA TRP A 18 5.99 -18.06 32.68
C TRP A 18 6.71 -16.83 33.22
N LEU A 19 6.75 -15.74 32.44
CA LEU A 19 7.39 -14.49 32.84
C LEU A 19 6.76 -13.98 34.14
N SER A 20 5.43 -14.01 34.24
CA SER A 20 4.69 -13.63 35.44
C SER A 20 5.08 -14.45 36.67
N LYS A 21 5.25 -15.78 36.51
CA LYS A 21 5.72 -16.65 37.60
C LYS A 21 7.17 -16.35 37.99
N ARG A 22 8.03 -16.11 37.00
CA ARG A 22 9.45 -15.84 37.19
C ARG A 22 9.70 -14.50 37.89
N LEU A 23 8.92 -13.47 37.54
CA LEU A 23 8.97 -12.17 38.21
C LEU A 23 8.50 -12.27 39.67
N LYS A 24 7.43 -13.04 39.94
CA LYS A 24 6.95 -13.30 41.30
C LYS A 24 7.97 -14.04 42.19
N GLU A 25 8.76 -14.95 41.62
CA GLU A 25 9.85 -15.62 42.36
C GLU A 25 10.94 -14.65 42.84
N ILE A 26 11.19 -13.59 42.08
CA ILE A 26 12.20 -12.56 42.36
C ILE A 26 11.55 -11.36 43.10
N ASN A 27 10.30 -11.50 43.54
CA ASN A 27 9.52 -10.47 44.23
C ASN A 27 9.35 -9.17 43.42
N ILE A 28 9.26 -9.29 42.10
CA ILE A 28 8.97 -8.20 41.17
C ILE A 28 7.49 -8.24 40.78
N ASP A 29 6.86 -7.07 40.70
CA ASP A 29 5.46 -6.91 40.28
C ASP A 29 5.28 -7.26 38.79
N ASP A 30 4.52 -8.31 38.50
CA ASP A 30 4.26 -8.76 37.13
C ASP A 30 3.28 -7.86 36.36
N GLU A 31 2.38 -7.15 37.04
CA GLU A 31 1.39 -6.28 36.38
C GLU A 31 2.05 -5.06 35.72
N VAL A 32 3.12 -4.55 36.33
CA VAL A 32 3.86 -3.39 35.81
C VAL A 32 4.98 -3.83 34.87
N PHE A 33 5.79 -4.80 35.30
CA PHE A 33 7.02 -5.17 34.58
C PHE A 33 6.79 -6.23 33.51
N GLY A 34 5.77 -7.09 33.65
CA GLY A 34 5.47 -8.15 32.68
C GLY A 34 5.18 -7.58 31.29
N SER A 35 4.26 -6.62 31.18
CA SER A 35 3.92 -5.99 29.89
C SER A 35 5.07 -5.19 29.29
N TYR A 36 5.89 -4.56 30.14
CA TYR A 36 7.00 -3.75 29.68
C TYR A 36 8.15 -4.62 29.16
N ILE A 37 8.53 -5.66 29.90
CA ILE A 37 9.53 -6.65 29.48
C ILE A 37 9.08 -7.36 28.21
N LEU A 38 7.80 -7.73 28.11
CA LEU A 38 7.25 -8.31 26.89
C LEU A 38 7.41 -7.37 25.67
N GLY A 39 7.14 -6.07 25.85
CA GLY A 39 7.35 -5.06 24.81
C GLY A 39 8.82 -4.89 24.39
N VAL A 40 9.74 -4.84 25.35
CA VAL A 40 11.20 -4.77 25.08
C VAL A 40 11.65 -5.98 24.26
N VAL A 41 11.14 -7.15 24.62
CA VAL A 41 11.59 -8.42 24.04
C VAL A 41 10.93 -8.70 22.67
N ASP A 42 9.69 -8.26 22.44
CA ASP A 42 8.98 -8.34 21.15
C ASP A 42 9.42 -7.30 20.11
N THR A 43 10.11 -6.24 20.53
CA THR A 43 10.64 -5.22 19.61
C THR A 43 11.66 -5.85 18.65
N ASP A 44 11.32 -5.94 17.37
CA ASP A 44 12.13 -6.63 16.34
C ASP A 44 13.29 -5.75 15.81
N ASP A 45 13.27 -4.45 16.13
CA ASP A 45 14.24 -3.44 15.66
C ASP A 45 15.50 -3.34 16.55
N SER A 46 15.57 -4.06 17.67
CA SER A 46 16.68 -4.03 18.63
C SER A 46 17.45 -5.34 18.66
N THR A 47 18.77 -5.27 18.82
CA THR A 47 19.61 -6.47 18.95
C THR A 47 19.39 -7.14 20.30
N ASP A 48 19.71 -8.43 20.40
CA ASP A 48 19.63 -9.16 21.68
C ASP A 48 20.54 -8.55 22.76
N GLU A 49 21.62 -7.88 22.35
CA GLU A 49 22.53 -7.13 23.23
C GLU A 49 21.85 -5.86 23.78
N ASP A 50 21.15 -5.08 22.95
CA ASP A 50 20.40 -3.89 23.38
C ASP A 50 19.24 -4.27 24.32
N LYS A 51 18.56 -5.39 24.03
CA LYS A 51 17.50 -5.94 24.89
C LYS A 51 18.06 -6.38 26.24
N MET A 52 19.23 -7.01 26.25
CA MET A 52 19.91 -7.39 27.47
C MET A 52 20.27 -6.18 28.33
N GLU A 53 20.86 -5.14 27.72
CA GLU A 53 21.24 -3.92 28.42
C GLU A 53 20.02 -3.23 29.05
N THR A 54 18.93 -3.13 28.28
CA THR A 54 17.67 -2.55 28.75
C THR A 54 17.09 -3.33 29.93
N LEU A 55 16.98 -4.66 29.80
CA LEU A 55 16.47 -5.53 30.86
C LEU A 55 17.34 -5.49 32.11
N MET A 56 18.66 -5.50 31.94
CA MET A 56 19.60 -5.36 33.06
C MET A 56 19.45 -4.03 33.76
N GLY A 57 19.32 -2.91 33.03
CA GLY A 57 19.13 -1.59 33.62
C GLY A 57 17.88 -1.53 34.50
N ILE A 58 16.75 -2.02 33.98
CA ILE A 58 15.48 -2.05 34.70
C ILE A 58 15.57 -2.96 35.94
N LEU A 59 16.00 -4.21 35.75
CA LEU A 59 15.98 -5.20 36.82
C LEU A 59 17.02 -4.92 37.91
N THR A 60 18.16 -4.32 37.57
CA THR A 60 19.19 -3.92 38.56
C THR A 60 18.74 -2.70 39.37
N GLU A 61 17.91 -1.81 38.81
CA GLU A 61 17.35 -0.68 39.55
C GLU A 61 16.29 -1.14 40.57
N ILE A 62 15.56 -2.21 40.24
CA ILE A 62 14.45 -2.72 41.06
C ILE A 62 14.93 -3.76 42.09
N THR A 63 15.99 -4.51 41.77
CA THR A 63 16.44 -5.64 42.60
C THR A 63 17.95 -5.61 42.82
N GLU A 64 18.36 -5.96 44.04
CA GLU A 64 19.77 -6.04 44.46
C GLU A 64 20.41 -7.41 44.14
N GLU A 65 19.65 -8.33 43.55
CA GLU A 65 20.10 -9.68 43.16
C GLU A 65 20.80 -9.69 41.79
N PRO A 66 21.65 -10.67 41.50
CA PRO A 66 22.26 -10.80 40.17
C PRO A 66 21.19 -11.15 39.11
N VAL A 67 20.72 -10.13 38.39
CA VAL A 67 19.65 -10.26 37.37
C VAL A 67 20.13 -10.76 36.01
N GLU A 68 21.44 -10.84 35.78
CA GLU A 68 22.03 -11.20 34.49
C GLU A 68 21.61 -12.61 34.01
N GLU A 69 21.50 -13.57 34.94
CA GLU A 69 21.02 -14.93 34.64
C GLU A 69 19.54 -14.93 34.25
N THR A 70 18.73 -14.13 34.97
CA THR A 70 17.30 -13.95 34.68
C THR A 70 17.09 -13.30 33.32
N CYS A 71 17.83 -12.23 32.99
CA CYS A 71 17.75 -11.57 31.68
C CYS A 71 18.11 -12.54 30.54
N ARG A 72 19.19 -13.33 30.70
CA ARG A 72 19.58 -14.38 29.75
C ARG A 72 18.49 -15.43 29.59
N GLU A 73 17.87 -15.86 30.68
CA GLU A 73 16.80 -16.85 30.65
C GLU A 73 15.55 -16.32 29.93
N ILE A 74 15.16 -15.07 30.19
CA ILE A 74 14.04 -14.38 29.55
C ILE A 74 14.26 -14.33 28.03
N LEU A 75 15.42 -13.85 27.57
CA LEU A 75 15.74 -13.77 26.14
C LEU A 75 15.79 -15.16 25.49
N LYS A 76 16.40 -16.15 26.15
CA LYS A 76 16.47 -17.51 25.63
C LYS A 76 15.08 -18.13 25.48
N ARG A 77 14.21 -18.00 26.49
CA ARG A 77 12.84 -18.53 26.41
C ARG A 77 12.02 -17.80 25.36
N TRP A 78 12.18 -16.48 25.25
CA TRP A 78 11.53 -15.74 24.18
C TRP A 78 11.98 -16.21 22.80
N GLN A 79 13.28 -16.36 22.57
CA GLN A 79 13.79 -16.89 21.31
C GLN A 79 13.21 -18.26 20.96
N VAL A 80 13.06 -19.16 21.95
CA VAL A 80 12.43 -20.47 21.75
C VAL A 80 10.94 -20.32 21.39
N SER A 81 10.18 -19.56 22.17
CA SER A 81 8.74 -19.34 21.94
C SER A 81 8.42 -18.54 20.67
N ASN A 82 9.34 -17.67 20.24
CA ASN A 82 9.19 -16.76 19.11
C ASN A 82 9.94 -17.24 17.85
N SER A 83 10.66 -18.37 17.90
CA SER A 83 11.34 -18.94 16.74
C SER A 83 10.38 -19.34 15.62
N GLN A 84 9.22 -19.93 15.98
CA GLN A 84 8.20 -20.32 15.02
C GLN A 84 7.48 -19.11 14.41
N THR A 85 7.19 -18.09 15.22
CA THR A 85 6.50 -16.87 14.78
C THR A 85 7.40 -16.01 13.89
N ARG A 86 8.71 -15.97 14.16
CA ARG A 86 9.69 -15.21 13.38
C ARG A 86 9.93 -15.83 12.01
N LEU A 87 9.96 -17.16 11.89
CA LEU A 87 10.04 -17.85 10.60
C LEU A 87 8.83 -17.53 9.71
N GLU A 88 7.64 -17.41 10.28
CA GLU A 88 6.42 -17.04 9.56
C GLU A 88 6.34 -15.55 9.24
N LYS A 89 6.78 -14.65 10.15
CA LYS A 89 6.92 -13.21 9.88
C LYS A 89 7.96 -12.95 8.77
N GLU A 90 9.09 -13.65 8.79
CA GLU A 90 10.11 -13.56 7.74
C GLU A 90 9.62 -14.15 6.41
N ALA A 91 8.81 -15.21 6.42
CA ALA A 91 8.16 -15.75 5.23
C ALA A 91 7.13 -14.76 4.64
N GLY A 92 6.32 -14.13 5.49
CA GLY A 92 5.37 -13.09 5.10
C GLY A 92 6.08 -11.85 4.55
N LYS A 93 7.16 -11.41 5.19
CA LYS A 93 7.98 -10.27 4.73
C LYS A 93 8.66 -10.56 3.39
N LYS A 94 9.11 -11.80 3.14
CA LYS A 94 9.62 -12.24 1.83
C LYS A 94 8.53 -12.27 0.77
N GLU A 95 7.31 -12.67 1.13
CA GLU A 95 6.17 -12.67 0.23
C GLU A 95 5.76 -11.23 -0.13
N GLU A 96 5.74 -10.30 0.83
CA GLU A 96 5.49 -8.87 0.62
C GLU A 96 6.56 -8.23 -0.28
N LEU A 97 7.85 -8.45 0.00
CA LEU A 97 8.94 -7.99 -0.86
C LEU A 97 8.80 -8.53 -2.29
N SER A 98 8.39 -9.79 -2.44
CA SER A 98 8.11 -10.37 -3.77
C SER A 98 6.92 -9.72 -4.47
N THR A 99 5.90 -9.30 -3.72
CA THR A 99 4.78 -8.53 -4.29
C THR A 99 5.21 -7.12 -4.71
N ASP A 100 6.04 -6.43 -3.93
CA ASP A 100 6.60 -5.12 -4.27
C ASP A 100 7.54 -5.18 -5.48
N GLU A 101 8.36 -6.21 -5.58
CA GLU A 101 9.18 -6.50 -6.78
C GLU A 101 8.28 -6.73 -8.01
N LYS A 102 7.18 -7.45 -7.84
CA LYS A 102 6.21 -7.72 -8.91
C LYS A 102 5.45 -6.46 -9.33
N MET A 103 5.08 -5.60 -8.38
CA MET A 103 4.46 -4.30 -8.65
C MET A 103 5.45 -3.38 -9.38
N SER A 104 6.71 -3.34 -8.97
CA SER A 104 7.78 -2.60 -9.63
C SER A 104 8.00 -3.08 -11.07
N SER A 105 8.05 -4.40 -11.28
CA SER A 105 8.18 -4.99 -12.63
C SER A 105 6.99 -4.67 -13.55
N ILE A 106 5.77 -4.66 -13.00
CA ILE A 106 4.57 -4.26 -13.75
C ILE A 106 4.64 -2.77 -14.10
N MET A 107 5.06 -1.91 -13.16
CA MET A 107 5.18 -0.47 -13.37
C MET A 107 6.25 -0.13 -14.42
N GLU A 108 7.39 -0.82 -14.41
CA GLU A 108 8.44 -0.71 -15.43
C GLU A 108 7.94 -1.11 -16.83
N ARG A 109 7.14 -2.18 -16.92
CA ARG A 109 6.51 -2.60 -18.19
C ARG A 109 5.50 -1.58 -18.71
N HIS A 110 4.70 -0.98 -17.83
CA HIS A 110 3.77 0.08 -18.20
C HIS A 110 4.49 1.37 -18.61
N ALA A 111 5.60 1.72 -17.95
CA ALA A 111 6.43 2.86 -18.32
C ALA A 111 7.10 2.66 -19.70
N SER A 112 7.62 1.46 -19.96
CA SER A 112 8.27 1.12 -21.24
C SER A 112 7.29 1.03 -22.42
N THR A 113 6.01 0.78 -22.17
CA THR A 113 4.98 0.73 -23.23
C THR A 113 4.37 2.09 -23.58
N GLN A 114 4.65 3.14 -22.81
CA GLN A 114 4.09 4.49 -23.04
C GLN A 114 5.01 5.48 -23.78
N SER A 115 6.26 5.13 -24.08
CA SER A 115 7.18 6.02 -24.80
C SER A 115 7.37 5.61 -26.26
N LYS A 116 6.48 6.13 -27.11
CA LYS A 116 6.76 6.61 -28.47
C LYS A 116 5.55 7.41 -28.95
N LYS A 117 5.34 8.60 -28.37
CA LYS A 117 4.65 9.67 -29.13
C LYS A 117 5.65 10.13 -30.17
N ASP A 118 5.50 9.67 -31.40
CA ASP A 118 6.16 10.24 -32.57
C ASP A 118 5.76 11.72 -32.67
N ILE A 119 6.61 12.60 -32.14
CA ILE A 119 6.43 14.05 -32.22
C ILE A 119 6.72 14.55 -33.65
N SER A 120 7.28 13.71 -34.52
CA SER A 120 7.65 14.03 -35.90
C SER A 120 6.61 13.57 -36.93
N SER A 121 5.34 13.87 -36.72
CA SER A 121 4.34 13.80 -37.79
C SER A 121 4.26 15.16 -38.49
N PRO A 122 4.26 15.23 -39.84
CA PRO A 122 4.19 16.48 -40.58
C PRO A 122 2.93 17.31 -40.26
N LYS A 123 1.89 16.65 -39.74
CA LYS A 123 0.64 17.30 -39.30
C LYS A 123 0.86 18.14 -38.04
N ASN A 124 1.60 17.62 -37.06
CA ASN A 124 1.97 18.33 -35.83
C ASN A 124 2.85 19.55 -36.11
N ASN A 125 3.66 19.49 -37.17
CA ASN A 125 4.51 20.60 -37.59
C ASN A 125 3.68 21.76 -38.16
N LYS A 126 2.65 21.47 -38.97
CA LYS A 126 1.72 22.50 -39.48
C LYS A 126 0.93 23.18 -38.36
N ASP A 127 0.48 22.41 -37.37
CA ASP A 127 -0.23 22.97 -36.22
C ASP A 127 0.69 23.85 -35.35
N LYS A 128 1.94 23.42 -35.13
CA LYS A 128 2.97 24.23 -34.49
C LYS A 128 3.25 25.52 -35.27
N GLN A 129 3.33 25.45 -36.59
CA GLN A 129 3.60 26.60 -37.46
C GLN A 129 2.42 27.58 -37.49
N ARG A 130 1.18 27.08 -37.51
CA ARG A 130 -0.04 27.90 -37.39
C ARG A 130 -0.13 28.60 -36.05
N LEU A 131 0.24 27.91 -34.96
CA LEU A 131 0.30 28.52 -33.63
C LEU A 131 1.34 29.63 -33.58
N LEU A 132 2.56 29.38 -34.11
CA LEU A 132 3.62 30.38 -34.19
C LEU A 132 3.21 31.61 -35.02
N ALA A 133 2.51 31.41 -36.15
CA ALA A 133 2.01 32.52 -36.97
C ALA A 133 1.04 33.43 -36.20
N ARG A 134 0.13 32.85 -35.40
CA ARG A 134 -0.80 33.62 -34.55
C ARG A 134 -0.06 34.48 -33.51
N TYR A 135 1.10 34.02 -33.03
CA TYR A 135 1.93 34.82 -32.11
C TYR A 135 2.82 35.83 -32.84
N ALA A 136 3.28 35.53 -34.05
CA ALA A 136 4.07 36.45 -34.86
C ALA A 136 3.25 37.67 -35.30
N GLU A 137 1.97 37.48 -35.65
CA GLU A 137 1.04 38.58 -35.99
C GLU A 137 0.80 39.54 -34.81
N VAL A 138 0.93 39.07 -33.57
CA VAL A 138 0.82 39.91 -32.36
C VAL A 138 2.10 40.71 -32.08
N VAL A 139 3.24 40.35 -32.68
CA VAL A 139 4.53 41.03 -32.49
C VAL A 139 4.81 42.08 -33.59
N ASP A 140 4.25 41.93 -34.79
CA ASP A 140 4.49 42.85 -35.93
C ASP A 140 3.46 44.00 -36.03
N GLY A 141 2.53 44.09 -35.07
CA GLY A 141 1.42 45.06 -35.09
C GLY A 141 1.66 46.39 -34.36
N GLU A 142 2.85 46.69 -33.85
CA GLU A 142 3.10 47.90 -33.02
C GLU A 142 4.27 48.77 -33.54
N SER A 143 4.36 48.97 -34.87
CA SER A 143 5.19 50.03 -35.46
C SER A 143 4.62 50.56 -36.78
N SER A 144 3.55 51.35 -36.70
CA SER A 144 3.29 52.42 -37.66
C SER A 144 2.67 53.58 -36.90
N ASP A 145 3.49 54.61 -36.67
CA ASP A 145 3.06 55.91 -36.19
C ASP A 145 2.36 56.67 -37.32
N GLU A 146 1.54 57.65 -36.92
CA GLU A 146 0.89 58.73 -37.69
C GLU A 146 -0.64 58.62 -37.92
N GLU A 147 -1.33 59.20 -36.92
CA GLU A 147 -2.45 60.17 -37.00
C GLU A 147 -3.84 59.74 -37.50
N ASP A 148 -4.72 59.54 -36.51
CA ASP A 148 -5.93 60.37 -36.23
C ASP A 148 -7.22 59.57 -36.00
N GLU A 149 -8.03 60.11 -35.08
CA GLU A 149 -9.43 59.79 -34.74
C GLU A 149 -9.71 58.66 -33.71
N GLU A 150 -9.82 59.10 -32.44
CA GLU A 150 -10.85 58.75 -31.44
C GLU A 150 -11.65 57.45 -31.68
N GLU A 151 -11.38 56.40 -30.89
CA GLU A 151 -12.38 55.70 -30.08
C GLU A 151 -11.75 54.55 -29.26
N ASP A 152 -11.90 54.66 -27.93
CA ASP A 152 -11.93 53.59 -26.92
C ASP A 152 -10.80 52.53 -26.92
N ARG A 153 -9.58 52.95 -26.53
CA ARG A 153 -8.53 52.01 -26.08
C ARG A 153 -8.83 51.54 -24.66
N PRO A 154 -9.07 50.25 -24.39
CA PRO A 154 -9.02 49.76 -23.02
C PRO A 154 -7.57 49.89 -22.57
N THR A 155 -7.36 50.63 -21.48
CA THR A 155 -6.11 50.72 -20.73
C THR A 155 -5.43 49.35 -20.69
N ARG A 156 -4.34 49.22 -21.46
CA ARG A 156 -3.41 48.09 -21.41
C ARG A 156 -2.71 48.15 -20.05
N SER A 157 -3.36 47.61 -19.03
CA SER A 157 -2.72 47.35 -17.75
C SER A 157 -1.62 46.32 -18.00
N GLU A 158 -0.37 46.70 -17.80
CA GLU A 158 0.78 45.82 -17.67
C GLU A 158 0.58 44.83 -16.50
N GLY A 159 -0.29 43.85 -16.68
CA GLY A 159 -0.69 42.91 -15.62
C GLY A 159 -1.03 41.51 -16.10
N LEU A 160 -0.72 41.15 -17.36
CA LEU A 160 -1.18 39.89 -17.96
C LEU A 160 -0.06 38.93 -18.39
N LEU A 161 1.06 38.93 -17.67
CA LEU A 161 2.11 37.90 -17.77
C LEU A 161 2.03 36.86 -16.63
N MET A 162 0.96 36.89 -15.83
CA MET A 162 0.74 35.91 -14.77
C MET A 162 -0.27 34.89 -15.27
N ALA A 163 0.18 33.64 -15.44
CA ALA A 163 -0.70 32.54 -15.81
C ALA A 163 -1.96 32.53 -14.91
N PRO A 164 -3.16 32.28 -15.46
CA PRO A 164 -4.38 32.29 -14.67
C PRO A 164 -4.24 31.29 -13.50
N ASN A 165 -4.81 31.65 -12.34
CA ASN A 165 -4.75 30.82 -11.15
C ASN A 165 -5.35 29.43 -11.43
N THR A 166 -4.49 28.42 -11.53
CA THR A 166 -4.86 27.02 -11.84
C THR A 166 -5.31 26.24 -10.61
N ASN A 167 -5.22 26.81 -9.40
CA ASN A 167 -5.55 26.10 -8.17
C ASN A 167 -7.04 25.72 -8.13
N LYS A 168 -7.92 26.65 -8.54
CA LYS A 168 -9.36 26.38 -8.59
C LYS A 168 -9.68 25.26 -9.60
N GLU A 169 -9.12 25.34 -10.80
CA GLU A 169 -9.35 24.31 -11.83
C GLU A 169 -8.76 22.95 -11.42
N SER A 170 -7.59 22.94 -10.76
CA SER A 170 -6.95 21.73 -10.24
C SER A 170 -7.81 21.04 -9.19
N VAL A 171 -8.37 21.81 -8.24
CA VAL A 171 -9.28 21.29 -7.22
C VAL A 171 -10.56 20.74 -7.86
N ASP A 172 -11.17 21.49 -8.77
CA ASP A 172 -12.39 21.05 -9.47
C ASP A 172 -12.16 19.77 -10.29
N ARG A 173 -10.98 19.64 -10.92
CA ARG A 173 -10.57 18.44 -11.65
C ARG A 173 -10.36 17.25 -10.72
N ALA A 174 -9.68 17.44 -9.59
CA ALA A 174 -9.46 16.39 -8.61
C ALA A 174 -10.77 15.86 -8.02
N VAL A 175 -11.72 16.76 -7.69
CA VAL A 175 -13.05 16.38 -7.19
C VAL A 175 -13.84 15.61 -8.26
N ARG A 176 -13.79 16.04 -9.52
CA ARG A 176 -14.45 15.33 -10.63
C ARG A 176 -13.87 13.94 -10.83
N GLU A 177 -12.54 13.82 -10.85
CA GLU A 177 -11.84 12.54 -11.00
C GLU A 177 -12.16 11.59 -9.85
N GLN A 178 -12.20 12.08 -8.60
CA GLN A 178 -12.55 11.26 -7.44
C GLN A 178 -13.99 10.74 -7.54
N ARG A 179 -14.94 11.59 -7.98
CA ARG A 179 -16.33 11.18 -8.23
C ARG A 179 -16.43 10.14 -9.34
N GLU A 180 -15.68 10.30 -10.42
CA GLU A 180 -15.65 9.34 -11.54
C GLU A 180 -15.01 8.01 -11.13
N LYS A 181 -13.93 8.04 -10.34
CA LYS A 181 -13.30 6.84 -9.77
C LYS A 181 -14.28 6.05 -8.90
N GLN A 182 -14.98 6.70 -7.98
CA GLN A 182 -15.97 6.03 -7.12
C GLN A 182 -17.11 5.40 -7.95
N LYS A 183 -17.58 6.08 -9.01
CA LYS A 183 -18.60 5.52 -9.92
C LYS A 183 -18.06 4.31 -10.69
N ALA A 184 -16.85 4.40 -11.22
CA ALA A 184 -16.22 3.32 -11.97
C ALA A 184 -15.92 2.10 -11.08
N GLU A 185 -15.49 2.30 -9.83
CA GLU A 185 -15.28 1.22 -8.85
C GLU A 185 -16.60 0.54 -8.48
N HIS A 186 -17.66 1.31 -8.26
CA HIS A 186 -18.99 0.74 -8.01
C HIS A 186 -19.49 -0.08 -9.21
N GLU A 187 -19.32 0.42 -10.43
CA GLU A 187 -19.69 -0.30 -11.65
C GLU A 187 -18.86 -1.58 -11.83
N LYS A 188 -17.54 -1.51 -11.63
CA LYS A 188 -16.65 -2.69 -11.66
C LYS A 188 -17.04 -3.71 -10.60
N ARG A 189 -17.35 -3.29 -9.36
CA ARG A 189 -17.81 -4.20 -8.30
C ARG A 189 -19.10 -4.90 -8.69
N ARG A 190 -20.06 -4.16 -9.26
CA ARG A 190 -21.33 -4.72 -9.77
C ARG A 190 -21.11 -5.68 -10.95
N GLU A 191 -20.16 -5.40 -11.83
CA GLU A 191 -19.78 -6.28 -12.94
C GLU A 191 -19.14 -7.58 -12.45
N MET A 192 -18.19 -7.48 -11.52
CA MET A 192 -17.53 -8.64 -10.90
C MET A 192 -18.53 -9.53 -10.19
N GLU A 193 -19.48 -8.95 -9.45
CA GLU A 193 -20.56 -9.72 -8.80
C GLU A 193 -21.45 -10.42 -9.83
N ARG A 194 -21.78 -9.76 -10.95
CA ARG A 194 -22.55 -10.38 -12.05
C ARG A 194 -21.80 -11.56 -12.66
N GLN A 195 -20.52 -11.38 -13.00
CA GLN A 195 -19.69 -12.43 -13.56
C GLN A 195 -19.53 -13.61 -12.60
N GLN A 196 -19.44 -13.34 -11.29
CA GLN A 196 -19.37 -14.40 -10.28
C GLN A 196 -20.66 -15.22 -10.24
N ARG A 197 -21.83 -14.56 -10.24
CA ARG A 197 -23.13 -15.24 -10.31
C ARG A 197 -23.28 -16.07 -11.58
N GLU A 198 -22.83 -15.56 -12.73
CA GLU A 198 -22.86 -16.31 -13.99
C GLU A 198 -21.94 -17.53 -13.96
N LYS A 199 -20.72 -17.40 -13.42
CA LYS A 199 -19.79 -18.52 -13.22
C LYS A 199 -20.39 -19.60 -12.33
N ASP A 200 -21.05 -19.22 -11.24
CA ASP A 200 -21.66 -20.18 -10.33
C ASP A 200 -22.89 -20.86 -10.97
N ARG A 201 -23.67 -20.13 -11.77
CA ARG A 201 -24.76 -20.69 -12.58
C ARG A 201 -24.24 -21.70 -13.61
N LEU A 202 -23.16 -21.37 -14.31
CA LEU A 202 -22.54 -22.28 -15.30
C LEU A 202 -22.00 -23.54 -14.64
N LYS A 203 -21.29 -23.43 -13.50
CA LYS A 203 -20.83 -24.60 -12.73
C LYS A 203 -21.99 -25.50 -12.29
N ALA A 204 -23.12 -24.92 -11.90
CA ALA A 204 -24.31 -25.69 -11.53
C ALA A 204 -24.90 -26.45 -12.74
N LEU A 205 -24.95 -25.83 -13.92
CA LEU A 205 -25.39 -26.50 -15.14
C LEU A 205 -24.42 -27.60 -15.58
N GLU A 206 -23.12 -27.36 -15.49
CA GLU A 206 -22.09 -28.35 -15.82
C GLU A 206 -22.18 -29.58 -14.91
N ARG A 207 -22.41 -29.39 -13.60
CA ARG A 207 -22.65 -30.50 -12.67
C ARG A 207 -23.89 -31.31 -13.06
N LYS A 208 -25.00 -30.63 -13.38
CA LYS A 208 -26.24 -31.29 -13.83
C LYS A 208 -26.03 -32.06 -15.15
N GLU A 209 -25.26 -31.52 -16.09
CA GLU A 209 -24.99 -32.19 -17.36
C GLU A 209 -24.04 -33.39 -17.18
N LYS A 210 -22.99 -33.25 -16.35
CA LYS A 210 -22.11 -34.36 -15.96
C LYS A 210 -22.87 -35.49 -15.29
N GLU A 211 -23.82 -35.16 -14.41
CA GLU A 211 -24.70 -36.13 -13.77
C GLU A 211 -25.62 -36.83 -14.78
N LYS A 212 -26.29 -36.08 -15.67
CA LYS A 212 -27.10 -36.65 -16.76
C LYS A 212 -26.29 -37.56 -17.70
N LYS A 213 -25.05 -37.17 -18.05
CA LYS A 213 -24.14 -38.01 -18.86
C LYS A 213 -23.72 -39.28 -18.11
N ARG A 214 -23.57 -39.21 -16.78
CA ARG A 214 -23.24 -40.37 -15.94
C ARG A 214 -24.41 -41.35 -15.84
N THR A 215 -25.64 -40.88 -15.67
CA THR A 215 -26.83 -41.74 -15.57
C THR A 215 -27.20 -42.37 -16.92
N GLN A 216 -27.13 -41.61 -18.02
CA GLN A 216 -27.42 -42.14 -19.37
C GLN A 216 -26.42 -43.22 -19.82
N LYS A 217 -25.14 -43.13 -19.42
CA LYS A 217 -24.14 -44.19 -19.68
C LYS A 217 -24.37 -45.44 -18.84
N GLY A 218 -25.06 -45.35 -17.71
CA GLY A 218 -25.40 -46.50 -16.86
C GLY A 218 -26.54 -47.33 -17.42
N GLU A 219 -27.52 -46.69 -18.05
CA GLU A 219 -28.69 -47.34 -18.63
C GLU A 219 -28.37 -48.00 -19.98
N ARG A 220 -27.51 -47.39 -20.80
CA ARG A 220 -27.04 -47.95 -22.08
C ARG A 220 -26.10 -49.16 -21.95
N ARG A 221 -25.69 -49.47 -20.72
CA ARG A 221 -24.75 -50.55 -20.36
C ARG A 221 -25.44 -51.72 -19.66
N ARG A 222 -26.73 -51.60 -19.36
CA ARG A 222 -27.60 -52.67 -18.85
C ARG A 222 -28.41 -53.28 -19.98
#